data_AF-A0A9P5CKR5-F1
#
_entry.id   AF-A0A9P5CKR5-F1
#
_cell.length_a   1.000
_cell.length_b   1.000
_cell.length_c   1.000
_cell.angle_alpha   90.00
_cell.angle_beta   90.00
_cell.angle_gamma   90.00
#
_symmetry.space_group_name_H-M   'P 1'
#
loop_
_entity.id
_entity.type
_entity.pdbx_description
1 polymer ?
#
loop_
_entity_poly.entity_id
_entity_poly.type
_entity_poly.pdbx_seq_one_letter_code
_entity_poly.pdbx_strand_id
1 'polypeptide(L)'
;TVTPSGTSTLSSGWYWIRAVETPYYHSYLQTLPTATPGDALMDSPLTAGQFNIIDGQLVYNTGSGTDDALYMWVEDPADKTQRALLTWFNSTENTYGNFSFSGDTVTWVDPDVDRGNTAAFYVCPDNTTGANDLYVNTGAYDYETPSGCYDIDIHSYGGSTATV
;
A
#
# COMPACT_ATOMS: atom_id res chain seq x y z
N THR A 1 -24.28 -2.15 -14.36
CA THR A 1 -23.11 -2.67 -15.09
C THR A 1 -21.88 -2.03 -14.50
N VAL A 2 -21.12 -2.78 -13.71
CA VAL A 2 -19.83 -2.32 -13.18
C VAL A 2 -18.82 -3.39 -13.61
N THR A 3 -17.95 -3.03 -14.53
CA THR A 3 -16.83 -3.90 -14.91
C THR A 3 -15.80 -3.81 -13.79
N PRO A 4 -15.46 -4.92 -13.10
CA PRO A 4 -14.39 -4.90 -12.11
C PRO A 4 -13.08 -4.55 -12.83
N SER A 5 -12.34 -3.55 -12.36
CA SER A 5 -11.00 -3.26 -12.86
C SER A 5 -9.92 -4.16 -12.23
N GLY A 6 -10.28 -5.09 -11.36
CA GLY A 6 -9.35 -6.11 -10.84
C GLY A 6 -9.12 -7.17 -11.91
N THR A 7 -8.08 -7.01 -12.74
CA THR A 7 -7.67 -8.01 -13.71
C THR A 7 -7.61 -9.39 -13.04
N SER A 8 -8.36 -10.37 -13.54
CA SER A 8 -8.42 -11.72 -12.93
C SER A 8 -7.09 -12.46 -12.94
N THR A 9 -6.08 -11.92 -13.61
CA THR A 9 -4.77 -12.54 -13.77
C THR A 9 -3.67 -11.50 -13.65
N LEU A 10 -2.58 -11.87 -12.98
CA LEU A 10 -1.41 -11.04 -12.80
C LEU A 10 -0.75 -10.71 -14.14
N SER A 11 -0.55 -9.42 -14.40
CA SER A 11 0.20 -8.94 -15.56
C SER A 11 1.69 -9.27 -15.39
N SER A 12 2.36 -9.66 -16.48
CA SER A 12 3.78 -9.99 -16.42
C SER A 12 4.61 -8.79 -15.94
N GLY A 13 5.50 -9.02 -14.97
CA GLY A 13 6.33 -7.96 -14.36
C GLY A 13 5.62 -7.14 -13.28
N TRP A 14 4.40 -7.50 -12.91
CA TRP A 14 3.65 -6.87 -11.80
C TRP A 14 3.44 -7.87 -10.67
N TYR A 15 3.03 -7.36 -9.51
CA TYR A 15 2.79 -8.13 -8.29
C TYR A 15 1.47 -7.73 -7.65
N TRP A 16 0.83 -8.66 -6.96
CA TRP A 16 -0.12 -8.28 -5.91
C TRP A 16 0.69 -7.78 -4.70
N ILE A 17 0.22 -6.79 -3.96
CA ILE A 17 0.79 -6.45 -2.65
C ILE A 17 -0.22 -6.84 -1.59
N ARG A 18 0.19 -7.65 -0.62
CA ARG A 18 -0.70 -8.21 0.41
C ARG A 18 -0.10 -8.13 1.80
N ALA A 19 -0.95 -8.00 2.81
CA ALA A 19 -0.53 -8.09 4.21
C ALA A 19 -0.23 -9.55 4.61
N VAL A 20 0.73 -9.74 5.52
CA VAL A 20 1.20 -11.07 5.94
C VAL A 20 0.98 -11.36 7.44
N GLU A 21 0.24 -10.49 8.13
CA GLU A 21 -0.12 -10.61 9.54
C GLU A 21 -1.63 -10.57 9.78
N THR A 22 -2.08 -11.26 10.82
CA THR A 22 -3.47 -11.17 11.29
C THR A 22 -3.76 -9.82 11.96
N PRO A 23 -4.97 -9.24 11.81
CA PRO A 23 -6.15 -9.82 11.19
C PRO A 23 -6.27 -9.62 9.67
N TYR A 24 -5.32 -8.92 9.04
CA TYR A 24 -5.37 -8.57 7.62
C TYR A 24 -4.62 -9.55 6.72
N TYR A 25 -4.32 -10.74 7.22
CA TYR A 25 -3.60 -11.74 6.44
C TYR A 25 -4.37 -12.00 5.13
N HIS A 26 -3.68 -11.79 4.00
CA HIS A 26 -4.28 -11.84 2.66
C HIS A 26 -5.34 -10.76 2.34
N SER A 27 -5.30 -9.61 3.03
CA SER A 27 -5.82 -8.35 2.48
C SER A 27 -4.82 -7.78 1.49
N TYR A 28 -5.32 -7.10 0.45
CA TYR A 28 -4.56 -6.64 -0.71
C TYR A 28 -4.66 -5.14 -0.89
N LEU A 29 -3.52 -4.55 -1.27
CA LEU A 29 -3.39 -3.13 -1.58
C LEU A 29 -4.29 -2.76 -2.76
N GLN A 30 -5.03 -1.68 -2.61
CA GLN A 30 -5.96 -1.19 -3.62
C GLN A 30 -6.42 0.25 -3.34
N THR A 31 -7.27 0.75 -4.22
CA THR A 31 -8.08 1.96 -4.05
C THR A 31 -9.55 1.57 -4.18
N LEU A 32 -10.47 2.42 -3.70
CA LEU A 32 -11.91 2.24 -3.91
C LEU A 32 -12.54 3.53 -4.48
N PRO A 33 -13.04 3.54 -5.72
CA PRO A 33 -13.01 2.46 -6.72
C PRO A 33 -11.61 1.96 -7.09
N THR A 34 -11.52 0.71 -7.57
CA THR A 34 -10.26 0.12 -8.04
C THR A 34 -9.70 0.92 -9.23
N ALA A 35 -8.38 1.10 -9.26
CA ALA A 35 -7.65 1.80 -10.32
C ALA A 35 -8.05 3.27 -10.53
N THR A 36 -8.41 3.96 -9.43
CA THR A 36 -8.67 5.41 -9.43
C THR A 36 -7.93 6.09 -8.28
N PRO A 37 -7.48 7.35 -8.42
CA PRO A 37 -6.87 8.09 -7.31
C PRO A 37 -7.75 8.08 -6.06
N GLY A 38 -7.12 7.97 -4.90
CA GLY A 38 -7.81 7.85 -3.61
C GLY A 38 -6.93 7.16 -2.57
N ASP A 39 -7.47 7.00 -1.36
CA ASP A 39 -6.74 6.42 -0.24
C ASP A 39 -6.23 5.00 -0.55
N ALA A 40 -5.06 4.67 -0.02
CA ALA A 40 -4.49 3.34 -0.15
C ALA A 40 -5.11 2.42 0.92
N LEU A 41 -5.69 1.31 0.48
CA LEU A 41 -6.48 0.41 1.32
C LEU A 41 -5.91 -1.01 1.30
N MET A 42 -6.10 -1.76 2.40
CA MET A 42 -5.83 -3.19 2.49
C MET A 42 -7.14 -3.98 2.63
N ASP A 43 -7.68 -4.47 1.51
CA ASP A 43 -9.01 -5.08 1.48
C ASP A 43 -9.08 -6.35 0.61
N SER A 44 -10.28 -6.80 0.27
CA SER A 44 -10.59 -8.05 -0.42
C SER A 44 -9.73 -8.30 -1.67
N PRO A 45 -9.31 -9.56 -1.91
CA PRO A 45 -8.62 -9.95 -3.14
C PRO A 45 -9.43 -9.68 -4.42
N LEU A 46 -10.76 -9.52 -4.32
CA LEU A 46 -11.64 -9.29 -5.47
C LEU A 46 -11.38 -7.98 -6.20
N THR A 47 -10.81 -7.01 -5.50
CA THR A 47 -10.55 -5.64 -5.98
C THR A 47 -9.08 -5.26 -5.82
N ALA A 48 -8.21 -6.26 -5.59
CA ALA A 48 -6.77 -6.10 -5.45
C ALA A 48 -6.15 -5.39 -6.66
N GLY A 49 -5.25 -4.45 -6.38
CA GLY A 49 -4.44 -3.79 -7.40
C GLY A 49 -3.22 -4.63 -7.80
N GLN A 50 -2.60 -4.27 -8.93
CA GLN A 50 -1.34 -4.83 -9.37
C GLN A 50 -0.27 -3.75 -9.34
N PHE A 51 0.85 -4.02 -8.69
CA PHE A 51 1.87 -3.04 -8.39
C PHE A 51 3.26 -3.50 -8.79
N ASN A 52 4.15 -2.53 -8.97
CA ASN A 52 5.57 -2.75 -9.03
C ASN A 52 6.29 -1.54 -8.43
N ILE A 53 7.57 -1.68 -8.12
CA ILE A 53 8.41 -0.56 -7.73
C ILE A 53 9.33 -0.20 -8.88
N ILE A 54 9.17 1.01 -9.39
CA ILE A 54 9.89 1.54 -10.56
C ILE A 54 10.49 2.89 -10.14
N ASP A 55 11.81 3.02 -10.23
CA ASP A 55 12.53 4.26 -9.93
C ASP A 55 12.17 4.90 -8.57
N GLY A 56 11.97 4.06 -7.54
CA GLY A 56 11.62 4.50 -6.18
C GLY A 56 10.12 4.76 -5.95
N GLN A 57 9.28 4.60 -6.98
CA GLN A 57 7.84 4.78 -6.89
C GLN A 57 7.14 3.44 -6.72
N LEU A 58 6.16 3.34 -5.80
CA LEU A 58 5.22 2.21 -5.80
C LEU A 58 4.10 2.52 -6.80
N VAL A 59 4.21 1.89 -7.97
CA VAL A 59 3.38 2.12 -9.16
C VAL A 59 2.22 1.14 -9.18
N TYR A 60 1.01 1.64 -9.41
CA TYR A 60 -0.23 0.89 -9.56
C TYR A 60 -0.63 0.81 -11.03
N ASN A 61 -0.60 -0.39 -11.61
CA ASN A 61 -1.12 -0.67 -12.94
C ASN A 61 -2.65 -0.57 -12.98
N THR A 62 -3.14 0.42 -13.73
CA THR A 62 -4.57 0.68 -13.95
C THR A 62 -5.14 -0.04 -15.19
N GLY A 63 -4.34 -0.90 -15.84
CA GLY A 63 -4.70 -1.68 -17.02
C GLY A 63 -3.84 -1.38 -18.26
N SER A 64 -3.07 -0.29 -18.26
CA SER A 64 -2.16 0.12 -19.34
C SER A 64 -0.68 0.04 -18.98
N GLY A 65 -0.33 -0.67 -17.90
CA GLY A 65 1.05 -0.72 -17.41
C GLY A 65 1.43 0.59 -16.74
N THR A 66 2.45 1.28 -17.28
CA THR A 66 2.97 2.54 -16.72
C THR A 66 2.36 3.80 -17.36
N ASP A 67 1.62 3.68 -18.47
CA ASP A 67 1.18 4.85 -19.24
C ASP A 67 0.10 5.69 -18.52
N ASP A 68 -0.82 5.03 -17.80
CA ASP A 68 -1.85 5.68 -16.96
C ASP A 68 -1.79 5.20 -15.50
N ALA A 69 -0.60 4.84 -15.05
CA ALA A 69 -0.41 4.32 -13.70
C ALA A 69 -0.73 5.39 -12.63
N LEU A 70 -1.07 4.90 -11.44
CA LEU A 70 -1.10 5.71 -10.24
C LEU A 70 0.16 5.46 -9.41
N TYR A 71 0.53 6.42 -8.59
CA TYR A 71 1.71 6.38 -7.75
C TYR A 71 1.30 6.52 -6.30
N MET A 72 1.83 5.68 -5.42
CA MET A 72 1.58 5.81 -3.99
C MET A 72 2.33 7.01 -3.45
N TRP A 73 1.58 7.95 -2.90
CA TRP A 73 2.05 9.06 -2.11
C TRP A 73 2.07 8.70 -0.63
N VAL A 74 3.01 9.31 0.07
CA VAL A 74 3.10 9.28 1.53
C VAL A 74 3.01 10.73 2.01
N GLU A 75 2.31 10.94 3.11
CA GLU A 75 2.23 12.25 3.74
C GLU A 75 3.62 12.77 4.11
N ASP A 76 3.88 14.03 3.76
CA ASP A 76 5.00 14.82 4.28
C ASP A 76 4.48 15.67 5.46
N PRO A 77 4.61 15.19 6.72
CA PRO A 77 4.03 15.90 7.84
C PRO A 77 4.91 17.02 8.36
N ALA A 78 4.26 18.06 8.88
CA ALA A 78 4.94 19.08 9.65
C ALA A 78 5.53 18.53 10.97
N ASP A 79 4.85 17.56 11.60
CA ASP A 79 5.33 16.86 12.79
C ASP A 79 5.99 15.54 12.40
N LYS A 80 7.32 15.53 12.35
CA LYS A 80 8.13 14.34 12.00
C LYS A 80 8.16 13.28 13.12
N THR A 81 7.44 13.50 14.23
CA THR A 81 7.31 12.52 15.32
C THR A 81 5.99 11.74 15.28
N GLN A 82 5.05 12.11 14.38
CA GLN A 82 3.80 11.38 14.24
C GLN A 82 4.02 9.95 13.81
N ARG A 83 3.22 9.01 14.33
CA ARG A 83 3.41 7.56 14.18
C ARG A 83 2.89 6.98 12.88
N ALA A 84 1.82 7.55 12.34
CA ALA A 84 1.16 7.08 11.14
C ALA A 84 1.19 8.18 10.08
N LEU A 85 1.77 7.91 8.92
CA LEU A 85 1.74 8.80 7.76
C LEU A 85 0.65 8.33 6.81
N LEU A 86 -0.24 9.23 6.39
CA LEU A 86 -1.27 8.91 5.40
C LEU A 86 -0.65 8.41 4.10
N THR A 87 -1.34 7.49 3.44
CA THR A 87 -0.94 7.03 2.11
C THR A 87 -2.12 7.01 1.15
N TRP A 88 -1.89 7.40 -0.10
CA TRP A 88 -2.92 7.49 -1.13
C TRP A 88 -2.31 7.33 -2.52
N PHE A 89 -3.12 7.09 -3.54
CA PHE A 89 -2.70 7.00 -4.93
C PHE A 89 -3.08 8.27 -5.70
N ASN A 90 -2.14 8.77 -6.51
CA ASN A 90 -2.30 9.95 -7.36
C ASN A 90 -1.79 9.69 -8.78
N SER A 91 -2.20 10.49 -9.76
CA SER A 91 -1.76 10.37 -11.16
C SER A 91 -0.38 10.98 -11.42
N THR A 92 0.21 11.63 -10.42
CA THR A 92 1.57 12.19 -10.46
C THR A 92 2.48 11.40 -9.54
N GLU A 93 3.76 11.28 -9.89
CA GLU A 93 4.78 10.65 -9.04
C GLU A 93 4.87 11.32 -7.67
N ASN A 94 5.10 10.50 -6.64
CA ASN A 94 5.35 10.95 -5.29
C ASN A 94 6.72 11.64 -5.21
N THR A 95 6.77 12.76 -4.50
CA THR A 95 7.98 13.56 -4.31
C THR A 95 8.62 13.38 -2.94
N TYR A 96 8.02 12.56 -2.08
CA TYR A 96 8.41 12.41 -0.68
C TYR A 96 8.66 10.94 -0.30
N GLY A 97 9.92 10.62 -0.03
CA GLY A 97 10.39 9.27 0.21
C GLY A 97 10.47 8.38 -1.04
N ASN A 98 11.02 7.18 -0.85
CA ASN A 98 11.24 6.18 -1.89
C ASN A 98 10.79 4.81 -1.39
N PHE A 99 10.10 4.08 -2.27
CA PHE A 99 9.77 2.68 -2.08
C PHE A 99 10.86 1.77 -2.65
N SER A 100 11.07 0.61 -2.03
CA SER A 100 11.93 -0.46 -2.55
C SER A 100 11.39 -1.83 -2.14
N PHE A 101 11.71 -2.86 -2.92
CA PHE A 101 11.59 -4.24 -2.44
C PHE A 101 12.87 -4.65 -1.69
N SER A 102 12.70 -5.36 -0.58
CA SER A 102 13.77 -6.10 0.10
C SER A 102 13.36 -7.55 0.21
N GLY A 103 13.75 -8.37 -0.78
CA GLY A 103 13.11 -9.66 -0.99
C GLY A 103 11.71 -9.44 -1.57
N ASP A 104 10.68 -10.00 -0.93
CA ASP A 104 9.28 -9.76 -1.28
C ASP A 104 8.65 -8.60 -0.49
N THR A 105 9.23 -8.20 0.63
CA THR A 105 8.73 -7.11 1.48
C THR A 105 8.84 -5.74 0.81
N VAL A 106 7.76 -4.96 0.87
CA VAL A 106 7.76 -3.54 0.50
C VAL A 106 8.38 -2.73 1.63
N THR A 107 9.30 -1.84 1.25
CA THR A 107 9.91 -0.89 2.17
C THR A 107 9.70 0.52 1.66
N TRP A 108 9.73 1.47 2.59
CA TRP A 108 9.72 2.90 2.30
C TRP A 108 10.81 3.61 3.12
N VAL A 109 11.39 4.68 2.63
CA VAL A 109 12.33 5.53 3.38
C VAL A 109 12.23 6.98 2.93
N ASP A 110 12.40 7.92 3.85
CA ASP A 110 12.67 9.32 3.53
C ASP A 110 13.84 9.81 4.41
N PRO A 111 14.78 10.62 3.89
CA PRO A 111 15.91 11.12 4.67
C PRO A 111 15.54 11.96 5.91
N ASP A 112 14.35 12.54 5.99
CA ASP A 112 13.93 13.36 7.14
C ASP A 112 12.97 12.64 8.12
N VAL A 113 12.65 11.37 7.87
CA VAL A 113 11.85 10.52 8.76
C VAL A 113 12.73 9.43 9.38
N ASP A 114 12.97 9.53 10.69
CA ASP A 114 13.67 8.48 11.44
C ASP A 114 12.72 7.30 11.72
N ARG A 115 13.07 6.13 11.19
CA ARG A 115 12.29 4.89 11.34
C ARG A 115 13.22 3.70 11.52
N GLY A 116 13.05 2.99 12.63
CA GLY A 116 13.86 1.79 12.95
C GLY A 116 13.51 0.57 12.10
N ASN A 117 12.26 0.47 11.63
CA ASN A 117 11.80 -0.58 10.74
C ASN A 117 11.27 0.03 9.43
N THR A 118 11.97 -0.20 8.32
CA THR A 118 11.58 0.33 7.01
C THR A 118 10.52 -0.50 6.29
N ALA A 119 10.04 -1.58 6.89
CA ALA A 119 8.99 -2.45 6.36
C ALA A 119 7.65 -2.28 7.09
N ALA A 120 7.62 -1.55 8.20
CA ALA A 120 6.42 -1.43 9.04
C ALA A 120 5.37 -0.49 8.41
N PHE A 121 4.14 -0.99 8.36
CA PHE A 121 2.92 -0.26 8.00
C PHE A 121 1.85 -0.47 9.07
N TYR A 122 0.84 0.40 9.07
CA TYR A 122 -0.39 0.17 9.81
C TYR A 122 -1.56 -0.06 8.87
N VAL A 123 -2.46 -0.96 9.27
CA VAL A 123 -3.85 -0.94 8.78
C VAL A 123 -4.75 -0.40 9.87
N CYS A 124 -5.49 0.65 9.57
CA CYS A 124 -6.43 1.27 10.48
C CYS A 124 -7.84 1.22 9.89
N PRO A 125 -8.77 0.44 10.46
CA PRO A 125 -10.18 0.51 10.12
C PRO A 125 -10.76 1.89 10.35
N ASP A 126 -11.32 2.46 9.29
CA ASP A 126 -12.22 3.59 9.41
C ASP A 126 -13.62 3.07 9.81
N ASN A 127 -14.05 3.44 11.01
CA ASN A 127 -15.35 3.06 11.55
C ASN A 127 -16.54 3.76 10.88
N THR A 128 -16.28 4.77 10.04
CA THR A 128 -17.28 5.57 9.32
C THR A 128 -17.48 5.04 7.91
N THR A 129 -16.39 4.72 7.19
CA THR A 129 -16.45 4.20 5.81
C THR A 129 -16.41 2.67 5.76
N GLY A 130 -15.89 2.01 6.79
CA GLY A 130 -15.61 0.58 6.81
C GLY A 130 -14.36 0.19 6.03
N ALA A 131 -13.61 1.17 5.51
CA ALA A 131 -12.37 0.95 4.79
C ALA A 131 -11.22 0.59 5.75
N ASN A 132 -10.21 -0.11 5.21
CA ASN A 132 -9.01 -0.51 5.95
C ASN A 132 -7.83 0.28 5.40
N ASP A 133 -7.67 1.50 5.90
CA ASP A 133 -6.68 2.45 5.40
C ASP A 133 -5.25 2.00 5.74
N LEU A 134 -4.35 2.11 4.77
CA LEU A 134 -2.93 1.83 4.92
C LEU A 134 -2.18 3.11 5.30
N TYR A 135 -1.27 2.99 6.27
CA TYR A 135 -0.37 4.07 6.68
C TYR A 135 1.06 3.56 6.75
N VAL A 136 2.03 4.44 6.51
CA VAL A 136 3.41 4.14 6.89
C VAL A 136 3.54 4.27 8.41
N ASN A 137 4.11 3.24 9.06
CA ASN A 137 4.47 3.30 10.47
C ASN A 137 5.89 3.91 10.61
N THR A 138 6.03 4.99 11.38
CA THR A 138 7.31 5.62 11.72
C THR A 138 7.85 5.22 13.10
N GLY A 139 7.03 4.56 13.92
CA GLY A 139 7.38 4.01 15.22
C GLY A 139 8.13 2.69 15.15
N ALA A 140 8.37 2.12 16.33
CA ALA A 140 8.84 0.75 16.43
C ALA A 140 7.65 -0.20 16.22
N TYR A 141 7.88 -1.28 15.48
CA TYR A 141 6.90 -2.33 15.24
C TYR A 141 6.35 -2.88 16.58
N ASP A 142 5.03 -3.05 16.68
CA ASP A 142 4.29 -3.50 17.88
C ASP A 142 4.43 -2.58 19.11
N TYR A 143 4.92 -1.34 18.95
CA TYR A 143 5.11 -0.40 20.04
C TYR A 143 4.30 0.88 19.83
N GLU A 144 3.46 1.22 20.81
CA GLU A 144 2.59 2.40 20.77
C GLU A 144 1.71 2.49 19.50
N THR A 145 1.35 1.33 18.94
CA THR A 145 0.40 1.21 17.82
C THR A 145 -0.86 2.04 18.11
N PRO A 146 -1.28 2.94 17.21
CA PRO A 146 -2.46 3.75 17.43
C PRO A 146 -3.70 2.89 17.71
N SER A 147 -4.56 3.35 18.62
CA SER A 147 -5.74 2.59 19.06
C SER A 147 -6.64 2.22 17.88
N GLY A 148 -6.85 0.92 17.66
CA GLY A 148 -7.68 0.40 16.59
C GLY A 148 -6.91 0.07 15.31
N CYS A 149 -5.65 0.49 15.19
CA CYS A 149 -4.76 0.10 14.10
C CYS A 149 -4.01 -1.19 14.42
N TYR A 150 -3.46 -1.81 13.38
CA TYR A 150 -2.69 -3.05 13.47
C TYR A 150 -1.38 -2.88 12.70
N ASP A 151 -0.26 -3.22 13.33
CA ASP A 151 1.04 -3.33 12.68
C ASP A 151 1.05 -4.50 11.70
N ILE A 152 1.55 -4.24 10.50
CA ILE A 152 1.70 -5.23 9.44
C ILE A 152 2.97 -4.95 8.63
N ASP A 153 3.47 -5.97 7.96
CA ASP A 153 4.32 -5.87 6.79
C ASP A 153 3.47 -6.17 5.54
N ILE A 154 3.83 -5.57 4.40
CA ILE A 154 3.19 -5.87 3.11
C ILE A 154 4.19 -6.44 2.12
N HIS A 155 3.79 -7.50 1.44
CA HIS A 155 4.66 -8.32 0.62
C HIS A 155 4.12 -8.39 -0.82
N SER A 156 5.04 -8.35 -1.77
CA SER A 156 4.78 -8.75 -3.14
C SER A 156 4.43 -10.23 -3.23
N TYR A 157 3.42 -10.53 -4.04
CA TYR A 157 2.94 -11.87 -4.30
C TYR A 157 2.78 -12.08 -5.80
N GLY A 158 3.54 -13.03 -6.34
CA GLY A 158 3.60 -13.33 -7.78
C GLY A 158 2.63 -14.41 -8.26
N GLY A 159 1.61 -14.75 -7.46
CA GLY A 159 0.59 -15.72 -7.86
C GLY A 159 -0.22 -15.24 -9.06
N SER A 160 -0.72 -16.15 -9.89
CA SER A 160 -1.52 -15.77 -11.06
C SER A 160 -2.79 -15.02 -10.69
N THR A 161 -3.33 -15.23 -9.49
CA THR A 161 -4.54 -14.59 -8.96
C THR A 161 -4.32 -14.15 -7.52
N ALA A 162 -4.94 -13.05 -7.07
CA ALA A 162 -5.05 -12.76 -5.64
C ALA A 162 -5.91 -13.85 -4.96
N THR A 163 -5.43 -14.41 -3.85
CA THR A 163 -6.11 -15.48 -3.12
C THR A 163 -6.34 -15.13 -1.66
N VAL A 164 -7.36 -15.75 -1.07
CA VAL A 164 -7.56 -15.83 0.39
C VAL A 164 -6.58 -16.79 1.05
#